data_AF-A0A952VTU7-F1
#
_entry.id   AF-A0A952VTU7-F1
#
_cell.length_a   1.000
_cell.length_b   1.000
_cell.length_c   1.000
_cell.angle_alpha   90.00
_cell.angle_beta   90.00
_cell.angle_gamma   90.00
#
_symmetry.space_group_name_H-M   'P 1'
#
loop_
_entity.id
_entity.type
_entity.pdbx_description
1 polymer ?
#
loop_
_entity_poly.entity_id
_entity_poly.type
_entity_poly.pdbx_seq_one_letter_code
_entity_poly.pdbx_strand_id
1 'polypeptide(L)'
;MSHGLFAHCRKDYDEITFVGESVKIMHPRVLIFFVFTGLLWSFPVTGWSTDSLPTEPDLNTRVDELYDHEARLFIMLYSLSGNGKIDYVTARLVQEYSRSTYGNPIYQTEAQPLFYWWNHIMWNDPEQDGVNGNERVYQENTDFDISRYKPCVFNGQPC
;
A
#
# COMPACT_ATOMS: atom_id res chain seq x y z
N MET A 1 13.30 29.86 23.30
CA MET A 1 12.74 28.80 24.16
C MET A 1 11.24 28.89 24.09
N SER A 2 10.61 28.18 23.14
CA SER A 2 9.16 28.12 22.97
C SER A 2 8.61 26.94 23.75
N HIS A 3 7.82 27.20 24.78
CA HIS A 3 7.07 26.18 25.51
C HIS A 3 5.73 25.91 24.81
N GLY A 4 5.31 24.65 24.78
CA GLY A 4 4.00 24.18 24.29
C GLY A 4 2.82 24.68 25.14
N LEU A 5 1.58 24.22 25.01
CA LEU A 5 1.06 22.92 24.62
C LEU A 5 -0.48 23.06 24.47
N PHE A 6 -1.09 22.22 23.63
CA PHE A 6 -2.44 21.62 23.72
C PHE A 6 -3.71 22.47 23.76
N ALA A 7 -4.60 22.20 22.79
CA ALA A 7 -6.04 22.40 22.92
C ALA A 7 -6.70 21.06 23.26
N HIS A 8 -7.37 21.02 24.40
CA HIS A 8 -8.38 20.02 24.75
C HIS A 8 -9.55 20.80 25.35
N CYS A 9 -10.76 20.68 24.77
CA CYS A 9 -11.97 20.89 25.55
C CYS A 9 -13.15 20.16 24.90
N ARG A 10 -13.97 19.60 25.78
CA ARG A 10 -14.92 18.50 25.58
C ARG A 10 -16.30 18.97 26.04
N LYS A 11 -17.33 18.57 25.26
CA LYS A 11 -18.76 18.38 25.57
C LYS A 11 -19.59 19.54 26.13
N ASP A 12 -20.90 19.42 25.84
CA ASP A 12 -22.10 19.84 26.60
C ASP A 12 -23.08 20.59 25.66
N TYR A 13 -24.40 20.37 25.59
CA TYR A 13 -25.36 19.35 26.04
C TYR A 13 -26.61 19.51 25.15
N ASP A 14 -27.37 18.42 24.97
CA ASP A 14 -28.71 18.38 24.41
C ASP A 14 -29.76 19.01 25.35
N GLU A 15 -30.84 19.55 24.75
CA GLU A 15 -32.26 19.51 25.18
C GLU A 15 -32.98 20.87 25.00
N ILE A 16 -33.90 20.94 24.01
CA ILE A 16 -34.99 21.93 24.01
C ILE A 16 -36.29 21.21 23.63
N THR A 17 -37.24 21.29 24.57
CA THR A 17 -38.57 20.71 24.59
C THR A 17 -39.51 21.34 23.55
N PHE A 18 -40.42 20.54 22.98
CA PHE A 18 -41.47 20.96 22.05
C PHE A 18 -42.65 21.63 22.78
N VAL A 19 -43.08 22.82 22.35
CA VAL A 19 -44.45 23.34 22.54
C VAL A 19 -44.82 24.25 21.35
N GLY A 20 -45.99 23.99 20.74
CA GLY A 20 -46.83 25.06 20.18
C GLY A 20 -46.82 25.26 18.66
N GLU A 21 -48.01 25.16 18.08
CA GLU A 21 -48.39 25.34 16.68
C GLU A 21 -47.88 26.63 15.98
N SER A 22 -47.56 26.50 14.69
CA SER A 22 -48.34 27.19 13.63
C SER A 22 -47.92 26.68 12.24
N VAL A 23 -48.84 25.96 11.60
CA VAL A 23 -48.74 25.56 10.20
C VAL A 23 -48.77 26.81 9.32
N LYS A 24 -47.66 27.11 8.64
CA LYS A 24 -47.61 28.09 7.55
C LYS A 24 -47.45 27.34 6.23
N ILE A 25 -48.56 27.17 5.53
CA ILE A 25 -48.61 26.71 4.14
C ILE A 25 -48.06 27.84 3.27
N MET A 26 -46.93 27.64 2.60
CA MET A 26 -46.36 28.64 1.70
C MET A 26 -45.39 28.01 0.67
N HIS A 27 -45.95 27.70 -0.50
CA HIS A 27 -45.35 27.60 -1.85
C HIS A 27 -44.66 26.29 -2.31
N PRO A 28 -45.21 25.60 -3.35
CA PRO A 28 -44.75 24.29 -3.83
C PRO A 28 -43.49 24.36 -4.73
N ARG A 29 -42.82 25.50 -4.80
CA ARG A 29 -41.66 25.72 -5.70
C ARG A 29 -40.29 25.60 -5.02
N VAL A 30 -40.25 25.47 -3.70
CA VAL A 30 -38.99 25.38 -2.94
C VAL A 30 -38.63 23.94 -2.55
N LEU A 31 -39.55 23.00 -2.75
CA LEU A 31 -39.37 21.61 -2.33
C LEU A 31 -38.53 20.75 -3.30
N ILE A 32 -38.23 21.26 -4.50
CA ILE A 32 -37.51 20.49 -5.53
C ILE A 32 -35.98 20.60 -5.40
N PHE A 33 -35.46 21.66 -4.76
CA PHE A 33 -34.01 21.86 -4.66
C PHE A 33 -33.32 21.09 -3.53
N PHE A 34 -34.05 20.63 -2.51
CA PHE A 34 -33.46 19.87 -1.40
C PHE A 34 -33.39 18.35 -1.63
N VAL A 35 -34.14 17.83 -2.62
CA VAL A 35 -34.14 16.38 -2.92
C VAL A 35 -32.96 15.97 -3.81
N PHE A 36 -32.42 16.89 -4.62
CA PHE A 36 -31.30 16.60 -5.52
C PHE A 36 -29.90 16.75 -4.89
N THR A 37 -29.76 17.45 -3.76
CA THR A 37 -28.46 17.62 -3.08
C THR A 37 -28.16 16.54 -2.04
N GLY A 38 -29.11 15.65 -1.73
CA GLY A 38 -28.88 14.51 -0.83
C GLY A 38 -28.35 13.24 -1.52
N LEU A 39 -28.48 13.14 -2.85
CA LEU A 39 -28.19 11.89 -3.59
C LEU A 39 -26.75 11.76 -4.10
N LEU A 40 -25.92 12.81 -3.94
CA LEU A 40 -24.53 12.83 -4.42
C LEU A 40 -23.48 12.60 -3.32
N TRP A 41 -23.91 12.30 -2.09
CA TRP A 41 -23.03 12.03 -0.96
C TRP A 41 -23.00 10.55 -0.55
N SER A 42 -23.46 9.68 -1.45
CA SER A 42 -23.36 8.23 -1.30
C SER A 42 -22.22 7.68 -2.17
N PHE A 43 -21.05 8.31 -2.11
CA PHE A 43 -19.85 7.60 -2.52
C PHE A 43 -19.52 6.63 -1.38
N PRO A 44 -19.56 5.30 -1.60
CA PRO A 44 -19.01 4.39 -0.62
C PRO A 44 -17.54 4.77 -0.49
N VAL A 45 -17.13 5.17 0.72
CA VAL A 45 -15.72 5.13 1.10
C VAL A 45 -15.37 3.65 1.03
N THR A 46 -14.77 3.24 -0.09
CA THR A 46 -14.23 1.90 -0.27
C THR A 46 -13.32 1.63 0.92
N GLY A 47 -13.66 0.56 1.64
CA GLY A 47 -13.15 0.28 2.96
C GLY A 47 -11.63 0.36 3.03
N TRP A 48 -11.16 0.94 4.13
CA TRP A 48 -9.82 0.69 4.64
C TRP A 48 -9.63 -0.83 4.70
N SER A 49 -8.89 -1.40 3.75
CA SER A 49 -8.52 -2.80 3.84
C SER A 49 -7.52 -2.91 4.99
N THR A 50 -8.00 -3.36 6.14
CA THR A 50 -7.20 -3.97 7.21
C THR A 50 -6.67 -5.33 6.73
N ASP A 51 -6.24 -5.42 5.47
CA ASP A 51 -5.65 -6.65 4.99
C ASP A 51 -4.22 -6.69 5.51
N SER A 52 -3.99 -7.65 6.40
CA SER A 52 -2.66 -7.99 6.87
C SER A 52 -1.80 -8.43 5.69
N LEU A 53 -0.54 -8.00 5.68
CA LEU A 53 0.44 -8.48 4.70
C LEU A 53 0.47 -10.01 4.71
N PRO A 54 0.24 -10.70 3.57
CA PRO A 54 0.34 -12.14 3.54
C PRO A 54 1.80 -12.58 3.59
N THR A 55 2.01 -13.80 4.10
CA THR A 55 3.34 -14.42 4.18
C THR A 55 4.03 -14.47 2.81
N GLU A 56 5.36 -14.37 2.82
CA GLU A 56 6.15 -14.44 1.60
C GLU A 56 5.83 -15.72 0.80
N PRO A 57 5.51 -15.58 -0.50
CA PRO A 57 5.14 -16.71 -1.34
C PRO A 57 6.34 -17.57 -1.74
N ASP A 58 6.06 -18.80 -2.15
CA ASP A 58 7.07 -19.75 -2.57
C ASP A 58 7.75 -19.35 -3.89
N LEU A 59 9.03 -19.72 -4.05
CA LEU A 59 9.83 -19.41 -5.23
C LEU A 59 9.25 -19.93 -6.55
N ASN A 60 8.39 -20.97 -6.52
CA ASN A 60 7.72 -21.46 -7.72
C ASN A 60 6.69 -20.47 -8.30
N THR A 61 6.23 -19.50 -7.50
CA THR A 61 5.31 -18.44 -7.96
C THR A 61 6.06 -17.21 -8.49
N ARG A 62 7.38 -17.24 -8.46
CA ARG A 62 8.24 -16.16 -8.95
C ARG A 62 8.18 -16.09 -10.47
N VAL A 63 7.88 -14.91 -10.98
CA VAL A 63 7.80 -14.62 -12.41
C VAL A 63 9.13 -14.07 -12.91
N ASP A 64 9.76 -13.18 -12.16
CA ASP A 64 10.96 -12.47 -12.59
C ASP A 64 11.79 -11.99 -11.38
N GLU A 65 13.04 -11.62 -11.64
CA GLU A 65 13.97 -11.04 -10.67
C GLU A 65 14.66 -9.80 -11.25
N LEU A 66 14.76 -8.76 -10.43
CA LEU A 66 15.36 -7.49 -10.79
C LEU A 66 16.44 -7.13 -9.79
N TYR A 67 17.52 -6.53 -10.28
CA TYR A 67 18.57 -6.00 -9.43
C TYR A 67 18.69 -4.49 -9.59
N ASP A 68 18.48 -3.78 -8.48
CA ASP A 68 18.73 -2.35 -8.37
C ASP A 68 20.13 -2.13 -7.78
N HIS A 69 21.06 -1.71 -8.63
CA HIS A 69 22.43 -1.40 -8.23
C HIS A 69 22.57 -0.12 -7.38
N GLU A 70 21.65 0.84 -7.50
CA GLU A 70 21.71 2.11 -6.77
C GLU A 70 21.29 1.90 -5.33
N ALA A 71 20.18 1.18 -5.14
CA ALA A 71 19.65 0.85 -3.81
C ALA A 71 20.26 -0.43 -3.21
N ARG A 72 21.05 -1.18 -3.99
CA ARG A 72 21.53 -2.53 -3.65
C ARG A 72 20.40 -3.48 -3.24
N LEU A 73 19.30 -3.43 -3.98
CA LEU A 73 18.13 -4.26 -3.74
C LEU A 73 18.02 -5.37 -4.78
N PHE A 74 17.77 -6.58 -4.31
CA PHE A 74 17.35 -7.71 -5.13
C PHE A 74 15.83 -7.86 -4.98
N ILE A 75 15.12 -7.62 -6.06
CA ILE A 75 13.67 -7.51 -6.10
C ILE A 75 13.10 -8.76 -6.77
N MET A 76 12.20 -9.45 -6.10
CA MET A 76 11.54 -10.65 -6.62
C MET A 76 10.08 -10.34 -6.91
N LEU A 77 9.64 -10.69 -8.11
CA LEU A 77 8.28 -10.45 -8.59
C LEU A 77 7.52 -11.77 -8.61
N TYR A 78 6.36 -11.81 -7.95
CA TYR A 78 5.56 -13.01 -7.82
C TYR A 78 4.17 -12.83 -8.45
N SER A 79 3.62 -13.95 -8.93
CA SER A 79 2.24 -14.08 -9.37
C SER A 79 1.56 -15.16 -8.54
N LEU A 80 0.84 -14.75 -7.48
CA LEU A 80 0.17 -15.65 -6.55
C LEU A 80 -0.90 -16.51 -7.25
N SER A 81 -1.52 -15.96 -8.29
CA SER A 81 -2.51 -16.64 -9.11
C SER A 81 -1.94 -17.46 -10.28
N GLY A 82 -0.62 -17.39 -10.52
CA GLY A 82 0.05 -18.13 -11.60
C GLY A 82 -0.34 -17.68 -13.01
N ASN A 83 -0.95 -16.51 -13.15
CA ASN A 83 -1.37 -15.95 -14.45
C ASN A 83 -0.27 -15.07 -15.10
N GLY A 84 0.89 -14.96 -14.46
CA GLY A 84 2.01 -14.12 -14.90
C GLY A 84 1.83 -12.63 -14.58
N LYS A 85 0.68 -12.22 -14.02
CA LYS A 85 0.48 -10.88 -13.49
C LYS A 85 1.12 -10.78 -12.12
N ILE A 86 1.92 -9.74 -11.93
CA ILE A 86 2.61 -9.46 -10.68
C ILE A 86 1.62 -8.86 -9.69
N ASP A 87 1.45 -9.52 -8.56
CA ASP A 87 0.52 -9.16 -7.48
C ASP A 87 1.20 -9.13 -6.09
N TYR A 88 2.43 -9.62 -6.00
CA TYR A 88 3.26 -9.55 -4.80
C TYR A 88 4.73 -9.33 -5.17
N VAL A 89 5.41 -8.45 -4.45
CA VAL A 89 6.82 -8.13 -4.69
C VAL A 89 7.57 -8.07 -3.37
N THR A 90 8.79 -8.60 -3.34
CA THR A 90 9.71 -8.44 -2.20
C THR A 90 11.00 -7.79 -2.65
N ALA A 91 11.64 -7.04 -1.75
CA ALA A 91 12.96 -6.47 -1.98
C ALA A 91 13.90 -6.80 -0.83
N ARG A 92 15.00 -7.50 -1.13
CA ARG A 92 16.04 -7.92 -0.18
C ARG A 92 17.30 -7.10 -0.39
N LEU A 93 17.99 -6.77 0.70
CA LEU A 93 19.28 -6.09 0.61
C LEU A 93 20.34 -7.07 0.09
N VAL A 94 21.20 -6.61 -0.81
CA VAL A 94 22.35 -7.38 -1.33
C VAL A 94 23.59 -7.08 -0.52
N GLN A 95 24.10 -8.07 0.22
CA GLN A 95 25.33 -7.98 1.00
C GLN A 95 26.58 -8.03 0.10
N GLU A 96 26.63 -9.02 -0.79
CA GLU A 96 27.77 -9.24 -1.68
C GLU A 96 27.32 -9.46 -3.12
N TYR A 97 28.11 -8.93 -4.04
CA TYR A 97 27.97 -9.15 -5.47
C TYR A 97 29.21 -9.87 -5.98
N SER A 98 29.00 -11.00 -6.65
CA SER A 98 30.07 -11.77 -7.28
C SER A 98 29.65 -12.26 -8.67
N ARG A 99 30.57 -12.91 -9.38
CA ARG A 99 30.29 -13.53 -10.67
C ARG A 99 30.67 -15.00 -10.62
N SER A 100 29.85 -15.83 -11.25
CA SER A 100 30.16 -17.24 -11.46
C SER A 100 31.33 -17.39 -12.42
N THR A 101 31.87 -18.62 -12.51
CA THR A 101 32.89 -18.99 -13.50
C THR A 101 32.47 -18.70 -14.94
N TYR A 102 31.16 -18.69 -15.21
CA TYR A 102 30.57 -18.42 -16.52
C TYR A 102 30.22 -16.94 -16.74
N GLY A 103 30.54 -16.07 -15.78
CA GLY A 103 30.30 -14.63 -15.85
C GLY A 103 28.91 -14.18 -15.39
N ASN A 104 28.03 -15.12 -15.02
CA ASN A 104 26.69 -14.80 -14.53
C ASN A 104 26.77 -14.09 -13.17
N PRO A 105 25.94 -13.06 -12.92
CA PRO A 105 25.90 -12.41 -11.63
C PRO A 105 25.40 -13.39 -10.55
N ILE A 106 26.00 -13.31 -9.37
CA ILE A 106 25.55 -14.01 -8.16
C ILE A 106 25.36 -12.94 -7.09
N TYR A 107 24.14 -12.80 -6.60
CA TYR A 107 23.77 -11.89 -5.52
C TYR A 107 23.64 -12.67 -4.22
N GLN A 108 24.41 -12.29 -3.21
CA GLN A 108 24.17 -12.77 -1.85
C GLN A 108 23.24 -11.77 -1.17
N THR A 109 22.02 -12.21 -0.86
CA THR A 109 20.99 -11.37 -0.25
C THR A 109 20.85 -11.67 1.24
N GLU A 110 20.29 -10.71 1.97
CA GLU A 110 19.73 -10.99 3.29
C GLU A 110 18.67 -12.10 3.24
N ALA A 111 18.49 -12.77 4.38
CA ALA A 111 17.52 -13.86 4.50
C ALA A 111 16.08 -13.37 4.41
N GLN A 112 15.79 -12.17 4.89
CA GLN A 112 14.44 -11.58 4.91
C GLN A 112 14.36 -10.29 4.08
N PRO A 113 13.21 -10.04 3.42
CA PRO A 113 12.96 -8.79 2.72
C PRO A 113 12.93 -7.57 3.64
N LEU A 114 13.40 -6.43 3.12
CA LEU A 114 13.25 -5.12 3.76
C LEU A 114 11.91 -4.47 3.40
N PHE A 115 11.45 -4.70 2.16
CA PHE A 115 10.18 -4.16 1.67
C PHE A 115 9.32 -5.24 1.02
N TYR A 116 8.02 -5.04 1.14
CA TYR A 116 6.99 -5.80 0.46
C TYR A 116 6.08 -4.84 -0.29
N TRP A 117 5.61 -5.25 -1.45
CA TRP A 117 4.52 -4.57 -2.13
C TRP A 117 3.42 -5.58 -2.41
N TRP A 118 2.22 -5.27 -1.90
CA TRP A 118 1.05 -6.11 -2.05
C TRP A 118 -0.21 -5.26 -1.96
N ASN A 119 -1.21 -5.58 -2.78
CA ASN A 119 -2.49 -4.88 -2.82
C ASN A 119 -2.35 -3.34 -2.93
N HIS A 120 -1.42 -2.87 -3.77
CA HIS A 120 -1.10 -1.45 -3.94
C HIS A 120 -0.58 -0.74 -2.68
N ILE A 121 -0.11 -1.49 -1.68
CA ILE A 121 0.48 -0.95 -0.46
C ILE A 121 1.94 -1.42 -0.38
N MET A 122 2.83 -0.49 -0.12
CA MET A 122 4.23 -0.73 0.19
C MET A 122 4.41 -0.82 1.70
N TRP A 123 4.96 -1.93 2.16
CA TRP A 123 5.24 -2.23 3.56
C TRP A 123 6.75 -2.27 3.76
N ASN A 124 7.22 -1.76 4.91
CA ASN A 124 8.58 -1.91 5.36
C ASN A 124 8.62 -2.82 6.59
N ASP A 125 9.56 -3.75 6.60
CA ASP A 125 9.90 -4.55 7.78
C ASP A 125 11.15 -3.93 8.43
N PRO A 126 11.00 -3.21 9.55
CA PRO A 126 12.12 -2.57 10.22
C PRO A 126 13.00 -3.56 11.00
N GLU A 127 12.49 -4.74 11.35
CA GLU A 127 13.22 -5.75 12.13
C GLU A 127 13.88 -6.81 11.23
N GLN A 128 13.49 -6.85 9.95
CA GLN A 128 13.98 -7.79 8.94
C GLN A 128 13.87 -9.24 9.40
N ASP A 129 12.76 -9.56 10.06
CA ASP A 129 12.45 -10.88 10.60
C ASP A 129 11.34 -11.59 9.82
N GLY A 130 10.89 -10.99 8.72
CA GLY A 130 9.89 -11.56 7.83
C GLY A 130 8.47 -11.23 8.28
N VAL A 131 7.48 -11.69 7.52
CA VAL A 131 6.06 -11.36 7.79
C VAL A 131 5.57 -11.97 9.11
N ASN A 132 5.45 -11.16 10.16
CA ASN A 132 5.00 -11.55 11.49
C ASN A 132 3.96 -10.59 12.11
N GLY A 133 3.66 -9.47 11.44
CA GLY A 133 2.68 -8.47 11.88
C GLY A 133 3.26 -7.23 12.55
N ASN A 134 4.59 -7.10 12.67
CA ASN A 134 5.27 -5.88 13.10
C ASN A 134 5.55 -4.92 11.93
N GLU A 135 5.19 -5.29 10.70
CA GLU A 135 5.49 -4.52 9.49
C GLU A 135 4.69 -3.22 9.47
N ARG A 136 5.30 -2.20 8.88
CA ARG A 136 4.72 -0.86 8.83
C ARG A 136 4.37 -0.50 7.41
N VAL A 137 3.22 0.12 7.23
CA VAL A 137 2.86 0.74 5.95
C VAL A 137 3.82 1.89 5.70
N TYR A 138 4.58 1.78 4.62
CA TYR A 138 5.46 2.83 4.13
C TYR A 138 4.70 3.79 3.22
N GLN A 139 3.91 3.25 2.28
CA GLN A 139 3.14 4.04 1.34
C GLN A 139 1.91 3.27 0.84
N GLU A 140 0.75 3.93 0.82
CA GLU A 140 -0.50 3.36 0.29
C GLU A 140 -0.76 3.81 -1.16
N ASN A 141 -1.68 3.14 -1.85
CA ASN A 141 -2.16 3.48 -3.20
C ASN A 141 -1.03 3.69 -4.22
N THR A 142 -0.02 2.83 -4.15
CA THR A 142 1.17 2.89 -5.01
C THR A 142 1.18 1.72 -5.97
N ASP A 143 1.36 2.01 -7.26
CA ASP A 143 1.55 0.99 -8.29
C ASP A 143 3.02 0.60 -8.41
N PHE A 144 3.29 -0.69 -8.58
CA PHE A 144 4.63 -1.17 -8.85
C PHE A 144 4.95 -1.05 -10.35
N ASP A 145 5.67 0.01 -10.71
CA ASP A 145 6.15 0.20 -12.07
C ASP A 145 7.48 -0.52 -12.31
N ILE A 146 7.39 -1.66 -13.00
CA ILE A 146 8.50 -2.53 -13.39
C ILE A 146 9.41 -1.84 -14.42
N SER A 147 8.86 -0.95 -15.26
CA SER A 147 9.62 -0.32 -16.35
C SER A 147 10.73 0.61 -15.84
N ARG A 148 10.68 1.00 -14.56
CA ARG A 148 11.74 1.77 -13.89
C ARG A 148 13.02 0.96 -13.69
N TYR A 149 12.91 -0.36 -13.64
CA TYR A 149 14.05 -1.23 -13.42
C TYR A 149 14.61 -1.70 -14.75
N LYS A 150 15.94 -1.73 -14.85
CA LYS A 150 16.59 -2.31 -16.02
C LYS A 150 16.38 -3.83 -15.95
N PRO A 151 15.85 -4.46 -17.01
CA PRO A 151 15.71 -5.91 -17.01
C PRO A 151 17.09 -6.54 -16.80
N CYS A 152 17.14 -7.61 -16.02
CA CYS A 152 18.37 -8.35 -15.81
C CYS A 152 18.70 -9.09 -17.11
N VAL A 153 19.57 -8.50 -17.93
CA VAL A 153 19.97 -9.07 -19.23
C VAL A 153 21.49 -9.21 -19.26
N PHE A 154 21.96 -10.44 -19.38
CA PHE A 154 23.38 -10.76 -19.59
C PHE A 154 23.57 -11.29 -21.01
N ASN A 155 24.38 -10.59 -21.82
CA ASN A 155 24.62 -10.93 -23.24
C ASN A 155 23.35 -11.14 -24.08
N GLY A 156 22.27 -10.41 -23.78
CA GLY A 156 20.99 -10.54 -24.48
C GLY A 156 20.10 -11.69 -23.99
N GLN A 157 20.52 -12.43 -22.96
CA GLN A 157 19.72 -13.46 -22.30
C GLN A 157 19.18 -12.95 -20.96
N PRO A 158 17.93 -13.27 -20.58
CA PRO A 158 17.43 -12.99 -19.25
C PRO A 158 18.28 -13.74 -18.22
N CYS A 159 18.53 -13.07 -17.10
CA CYS A 159 18.81 -13.74 -15.84
C CYS A 159 17.55 -14.54 -15.44
#